data_AF-I2B9S5-F1
#
_entry.id   AF-I2B9S5-F1
#
_cell.length_a   1.000
_cell.length_b   1.000
_cell.length_c   1.000
_cell.angle_alpha   90.00
_cell.angle_beta   90.00
_cell.angle_gamma   90.00
#
_symmetry.space_group_name_H-M   'P 1'
#
loop_
_entity.id
_entity.type
_entity.pdbx_description
1 polymer ?
#
loop_
_entity_poly.entity_id
_entity_poly.type
_entity_poly.pdbx_seq_one_letter_code
_entity_poly.pdbx_strand_id
1 'polypeptide(L)'
;MTHQTVNVYGLSVRVDGDGRYNLNDLHAAAVANGEATESQRPNKFIRSATVKRFVSALDSRGQKCRLEENQSLSIVNGGATQGVWGAELLAIRYAAWIKPEFEIQAYETFREAVISGLSNMNRLNRLDLIIATETKEVSNCARTMNK
;
A
#
# COMPACT_ATOMS: atom_id res chain seq x y z
N MET A 1 16.02 -10.11 -3.45
CA MET A 1 15.23 -8.96 -3.91
C MET A 1 14.67 -8.28 -2.69
N THR A 2 14.87 -6.98 -2.54
CA THR A 2 14.37 -6.21 -1.40
C THR A 2 12.94 -5.78 -1.73
N HIS A 3 11.97 -6.19 -0.92
CA HIS A 3 10.59 -5.73 -1.08
C HIS A 3 10.40 -4.44 -0.29
N GLN A 4 9.59 -3.54 -0.83
CA GLN A 4 9.06 -2.45 -0.03
C GLN A 4 8.15 -3.06 1.03
N THR A 5 8.28 -2.63 2.27
CA THR A 5 7.44 -3.09 3.37
C THR A 5 6.69 -1.93 3.99
N VAL A 6 5.42 -2.13 4.26
CA VAL A 6 4.58 -1.18 4.98
C VAL A 6 4.33 -1.74 6.37
N ASN A 7 4.49 -0.89 7.38
CA ASN A 7 4.19 -1.24 8.75
C ASN A 7 2.67 -1.18 8.96
N VAL A 8 2.02 -2.33 9.07
CA VAL A 8 0.60 -2.45 9.43
C VAL A 8 0.57 -2.98 10.86
N TYR A 9 0.19 -2.13 11.83
CA TYR A 9 0.09 -2.50 13.24
C TYR A 9 1.42 -3.01 13.88
N GLY A 10 2.55 -2.37 13.57
CA GLY A 10 3.86 -2.82 14.09
C GLY A 10 4.44 -4.02 13.33
N LEU A 11 3.76 -4.50 12.29
CA LEU A 11 4.11 -5.70 11.54
C LEU A 11 4.38 -5.35 10.07
N SER A 12 5.47 -5.91 9.56
CA SER A 12 6.01 -5.58 8.23
C SER A 12 5.29 -6.40 7.14
N VAL A 13 4.48 -5.73 6.33
CA VAL A 13 3.75 -6.33 5.19
C VAL A 13 4.47 -5.99 3.90
N ARG A 14 4.85 -7.00 3.12
CA ARG A 14 5.51 -6.77 1.82
C ARG A 14 4.54 -6.18 0.80
N VAL A 15 5.08 -5.32 -0.03
CA VAL A 15 4.44 -4.71 -1.19
C VAL A 15 5.26 -5.03 -2.43
N ASP A 16 4.60 -5.47 -3.50
CA ASP A 16 5.26 -5.72 -4.78
C ASP A 16 5.40 -4.43 -5.62
N GLY A 17 6.04 -4.54 -6.78
CA GLY A 17 6.28 -3.39 -7.66
C GLY A 17 5.01 -2.73 -8.22
N ASP A 18 3.88 -3.46 -8.19
CA ASP A 18 2.58 -3.01 -8.69
C ASP A 18 1.72 -2.41 -7.55
N GLY A 19 2.29 -2.26 -6.34
CA GLY A 19 1.58 -1.72 -5.18
C GLY A 19 0.60 -2.70 -4.54
N ARG A 20 0.76 -4.01 -4.76
CA ARG A 20 -0.06 -5.05 -4.11
C ARG A 20 0.58 -5.52 -2.81
N TYR A 21 -0.26 -5.71 -1.81
CA TYR A 21 0.12 -6.16 -0.48
C TYR A 21 0.09 -7.68 -0.39
N ASN A 22 1.09 -8.26 0.30
CA ASN A 22 1.13 -9.68 0.55
C ASN A 22 0.09 -10.06 1.63
N LEU A 23 -0.97 -10.75 1.23
CA LEU A 23 -2.03 -11.19 2.13
C LEU A 23 -1.56 -12.28 3.09
N ASN A 24 -0.49 -13.03 2.77
CA ASN A 24 0.08 -14.00 3.69
C ASN A 24 0.81 -13.30 4.84
N ASP A 25 1.50 -12.19 4.58
CA ASP A 25 2.12 -11.39 5.63
C ASP A 25 1.04 -10.74 6.52
N LEU A 26 -0.05 -10.23 5.93
CA LEU A 26 -1.21 -9.74 6.68
C LEU A 26 -1.85 -10.85 7.53
N HIS A 27 -1.95 -12.07 6.99
CA HIS A 27 -2.46 -13.20 7.74
C HIS A 27 -1.57 -13.56 8.92
N ALA A 28 -0.25 -13.64 8.69
CA ALA A 28 0.72 -13.91 9.74
C ALA A 28 0.66 -12.84 10.83
N ALA A 29 0.50 -11.58 10.44
CA ALA A 29 0.34 -10.47 11.37
C ALA A 29 -0.94 -10.62 12.21
N ALA A 30 -2.07 -10.93 11.58
CA ALA A 30 -3.32 -11.19 12.27
C ALA A 30 -3.23 -12.39 13.21
N VAL A 31 -2.57 -13.49 12.81
CA VAL A 31 -2.36 -14.67 13.68
C VAL A 31 -1.50 -14.31 14.89
N ALA A 32 -0.41 -13.55 14.70
CA ALA A 32 0.48 -13.13 15.79
C ALA A 32 -0.25 -12.29 16.85
N ASN A 33 -1.25 -11.52 16.44
CA ASN A 33 -2.07 -10.70 17.33
C ASN A 33 -3.32 -11.42 17.87
N GLY A 34 -3.52 -12.71 17.55
CA GLY A 34 -4.72 -13.45 17.97
C GLY A 34 -6.00 -13.04 17.25
N GLU A 35 -5.87 -12.33 16.13
CA GLU A 35 -6.96 -11.79 15.32
C GLU A 35 -7.48 -12.81 14.29
N ALA A 36 -6.61 -13.75 13.87
CA ALA A 36 -6.91 -14.76 12.87
C ALA A 36 -6.52 -16.18 13.30
N THR A 37 -7.16 -17.17 12.67
CA THR A 37 -6.83 -18.60 12.81
C THR A 37 -6.36 -19.18 11.48
N GLU A 38 -5.73 -20.36 11.51
CA GLU A 38 -5.34 -21.13 10.31
C GLU A 38 -6.50 -21.43 9.33
N SER A 39 -7.74 -21.33 9.81
CA SER A 39 -8.92 -21.47 8.96
C SER A 39 -9.08 -20.29 7.97
N GLN A 40 -8.45 -19.15 8.26
CA GLN A 40 -8.60 -17.89 7.53
C GLN A 40 -7.42 -17.57 6.59
N ARG A 41 -6.71 -18.59 6.11
CA ARG A 41 -5.62 -18.41 5.16
C ARG A 41 -6.07 -17.71 3.85
N PRO A 42 -5.22 -16.87 3.22
CA PRO A 42 -5.57 -16.14 2.00
C PRO A 42 -6.05 -17.04 0.84
N ASN A 43 -5.47 -18.24 0.68
CA ASN A 43 -5.89 -19.20 -0.34
C ASN A 43 -7.35 -19.65 -0.20
N LYS A 44 -7.92 -19.65 1.02
CA LYS A 44 -9.34 -19.96 1.23
C LYS A 44 -10.22 -18.76 0.90
N PHE A 45 -9.79 -17.57 1.32
CA PHE A 45 -10.46 -16.30 1.03
C PHE A 45 -10.68 -16.10 -0.49
N ILE A 46 -9.63 -16.21 -1.30
CA ILE A 46 -9.71 -15.96 -2.76
C ILE A 46 -10.54 -17.00 -3.52
N ARG A 47 -10.82 -18.17 -2.92
CA ARG A 47 -11.66 -19.21 -3.55
C ARG A 47 -13.15 -18.89 -3.46
N SER A 48 -13.55 -18.04 -2.50
CA SER A 48 -14.95 -17.65 -2.30
C SER A 48 -15.53 -16.96 -3.53
N ALA A 49 -16.76 -17.35 -3.92
CA ALA A 49 -17.46 -16.75 -5.06
C ALA A 49 -17.66 -15.24 -4.87
N THR A 50 -17.95 -14.79 -3.64
CA THR A 50 -18.09 -13.37 -3.31
C THR A 50 -16.80 -12.60 -3.54
N VAL A 51 -15.66 -13.18 -3.18
CA VAL A 51 -14.34 -12.55 -3.35
C VAL A 51 -13.96 -12.52 -4.82
N LYS A 52 -14.20 -13.58 -5.58
CA LYS A 52 -14.00 -13.60 -7.04
C LYS A 52 -14.80 -12.49 -7.75
N ARG A 53 -16.06 -12.30 -7.36
CA ARG A 53 -16.89 -11.20 -7.88
C ARG A 53 -16.33 -9.83 -7.50
N PHE A 54 -15.82 -9.68 -6.28
CA PHE A 54 -15.20 -8.44 -5.83
C PHE A 54 -13.93 -8.11 -6.62
N VAL A 55 -13.03 -9.08 -6.81
CA VAL A 55 -11.82 -8.94 -7.64
C VAL A 55 -12.19 -8.56 -9.07
N SER A 56 -13.16 -9.25 -9.68
CA SER A 56 -13.63 -8.91 -11.02
C SER A 56 -14.18 -7.48 -11.11
N ALA A 57 -14.82 -6.97 -10.05
CA ALA A 57 -15.30 -5.59 -10.00
C ALA A 57 -14.16 -4.58 -9.84
N LEU A 58 -13.14 -4.90 -9.04
CA LEU A 58 -11.92 -4.08 -8.93
C LEU A 58 -11.20 -3.98 -10.27
N ASP A 59 -10.96 -5.11 -10.92
CA ASP A 59 -10.28 -5.16 -12.21
C ASP A 59 -11.05 -4.40 -13.29
N SER A 60 -12.39 -4.43 -13.25
CA SER A 60 -13.25 -3.71 -14.20
C SER A 60 -13.27 -2.19 -13.97
N ARG A 61 -13.08 -1.71 -12.73
CA ARG A 61 -13.05 -0.27 -12.42
C ARG A 61 -11.76 0.41 -12.86
N GLY A 62 -10.63 -0.31 -12.87
CA GLY A 62 -9.30 0.22 -13.16
C GLY A 62 -8.89 0.19 -14.64
N GLN A 63 -9.72 -0.33 -15.55
CA GLN A 63 -9.30 -0.59 -16.93
C GLN A 63 -9.50 0.61 -17.87
N LYS A 64 -8.38 1.22 -18.30
CA LYS A 64 -8.18 1.52 -19.72
C LYS A 64 -7.51 0.36 -20.47
N CYS A 65 -6.71 -0.48 -19.79
CA CYS A 65 -6.07 -1.68 -20.35
C CYS A 65 -5.91 -2.79 -19.29
N ARG A 66 -6.23 -4.03 -19.65
CA ARG A 66 -6.16 -5.22 -18.80
C ARG A 66 -4.80 -5.93 -18.91
N LEU A 67 -3.71 -5.19 -18.67
CA LEU A 67 -2.36 -5.77 -18.60
C LEU A 67 -2.18 -6.52 -17.27
N GLU A 68 -1.27 -7.49 -17.22
CA GLU A 68 -0.99 -8.30 -16.01
C GLU A 68 -0.54 -7.43 -14.81
N GLU A 69 0.11 -6.31 -15.10
CA GLU A 69 0.57 -5.30 -14.14
C GLU A 69 -0.60 -4.57 -13.43
N ASN A 70 -1.79 -4.56 -14.04
CA ASN A 70 -2.97 -3.85 -13.50
C ASN A 70 -3.94 -4.78 -12.74
N GLN A 71 -3.58 -6.03 -12.51
CA GLN A 71 -4.48 -6.98 -11.83
C GLN A 71 -4.55 -6.71 -10.33
N SER A 72 -5.75 -6.64 -9.77
CA SER A 72 -5.97 -6.42 -8.33
C SER A 72 -5.60 -7.62 -7.45
N LEU A 73 -5.38 -8.80 -8.05
CA LEU A 73 -4.97 -10.04 -7.41
C LEU A 73 -3.85 -10.70 -8.21
N SER A 74 -2.77 -11.10 -7.54
CA SER A 74 -1.71 -11.94 -8.10
C SER A 74 -1.41 -13.11 -7.16
N ILE A 75 -1.15 -14.29 -7.73
CA ILE A 75 -0.85 -15.50 -6.96
C ILE A 75 0.50 -16.00 -7.42
N VAL A 76 1.47 -15.97 -6.52
CA VAL A 76 2.83 -16.47 -6.79
C VAL A 76 3.02 -17.79 -6.06
N ASN A 77 3.32 -18.84 -6.83
CA ASN A 77 3.55 -20.18 -6.32
C ASN A 77 5.06 -20.47 -6.26
N GLY A 78 5.58 -20.68 -5.04
CA GLY A 78 7.00 -20.97 -4.80
C GLY A 78 7.92 -19.74 -4.88
N GLY A 79 9.17 -19.94 -4.46
CA GLY A 79 10.19 -18.88 -4.44
C GLY A 79 10.04 -17.89 -3.27
N ALA A 80 10.92 -16.89 -3.24
CA ALA A 80 10.98 -15.90 -2.14
C ALA A 80 9.75 -14.96 -2.11
N THR A 81 9.09 -14.80 -3.25
CA THR A 81 7.92 -13.93 -3.44
C THR A 81 6.59 -14.69 -3.36
N GLN A 82 6.62 -15.94 -2.90
CA GLN A 82 5.43 -16.75 -2.76
C GLN A 82 4.37 -16.06 -1.88
N GLY A 83 3.12 -16.14 -2.33
CA GLY A 83 1.98 -15.63 -1.57
C GLY A 83 0.83 -15.22 -2.47
N VAL A 84 -0.26 -14.84 -1.81
CA VAL A 84 -1.37 -14.15 -2.43
C VAL A 84 -1.13 -12.65 -2.27
N TRP A 85 -1.13 -11.92 -3.37
CA TRP A 85 -0.87 -10.49 -3.43
C TRP A 85 -2.16 -9.79 -3.85
N GLY A 86 -2.58 -8.76 -3.11
CA GLY A 86 -3.81 -8.03 -3.39
C GLY A 86 -3.61 -6.53 -3.37
N ALA A 87 -4.24 -5.82 -4.28
CA ALA A 87 -4.34 -4.36 -4.23
C ALA A 87 -4.95 -3.90 -2.89
N GLU A 88 -4.74 -2.64 -2.52
CA GLU A 88 -5.21 -2.03 -1.27
C GLU A 88 -6.64 -2.45 -0.89
N LEU A 89 -7.62 -2.25 -1.78
CA LEU A 89 -9.02 -2.60 -1.50
C LEU A 89 -9.25 -4.10 -1.28
N LEU A 90 -8.47 -4.97 -1.92
CA LEU A 90 -8.54 -6.41 -1.70
C LEU A 90 -7.89 -6.79 -0.36
N ALA A 91 -6.81 -6.12 0.04
CA ALA A 91 -6.19 -6.29 1.35
C ALA A 91 -7.15 -5.88 2.48
N ILE A 92 -7.83 -4.74 2.34
CA ILE A 92 -8.89 -4.31 3.27
C ILE A 92 -10.03 -5.34 3.29
N ARG A 93 -10.48 -5.81 2.12
CA ARG A 93 -11.55 -6.83 2.05
C ARG A 93 -11.15 -8.14 2.72
N TYR A 94 -9.87 -8.49 2.67
CA TYR A 94 -9.34 -9.65 3.39
C TYR A 94 -9.36 -9.43 4.90
N ALA A 95 -8.96 -8.23 5.37
CA ALA A 95 -9.02 -7.88 6.77
C ALA A 95 -10.46 -7.94 7.33
N ALA A 96 -11.42 -7.39 6.57
CA ALA A 96 -12.87 -7.50 6.83
C ALA A 96 -13.36 -8.95 6.98
N TRP A 97 -12.79 -9.85 6.18
CA TRP A 97 -13.16 -11.26 6.22
C TRP A 97 -12.55 -12.00 7.41
N ILE A 98 -11.45 -11.51 7.97
CA ILE A 98 -10.87 -12.05 9.21
C ILE A 98 -11.79 -11.70 10.38
N LYS A 99 -11.96 -10.40 10.67
CA LYS A 99 -12.92 -9.90 11.68
C LYS A 99 -13.05 -8.37 11.64
N PRO A 100 -14.11 -7.79 12.24
CA PRO A 100 -14.38 -6.35 12.19
C PRO A 100 -13.28 -5.47 12.79
N GLU A 101 -12.65 -5.88 13.90
CA GLU A 101 -11.61 -5.09 14.55
C GLU A 101 -10.38 -4.94 13.65
N PHE A 102 -10.02 -6.03 12.97
CA PHE A 102 -8.92 -6.04 12.02
C PHE A 102 -9.24 -5.22 10.76
N GLU A 103 -10.52 -5.18 10.34
CA GLU A 103 -10.98 -4.28 9.27
C GLU A 103 -10.77 -2.81 9.62
N ILE A 104 -11.19 -2.40 10.82
CA ILE A 104 -11.05 -1.02 11.29
C ILE A 104 -9.58 -0.61 11.31
N GLN A 105 -8.72 -1.47 11.82
CA GLN A 105 -7.27 -1.24 11.84
C GLN A 105 -6.68 -1.11 10.44
N ALA A 106 -7.13 -1.92 9.48
CA ALA A 106 -6.70 -1.79 8.10
C ALA A 106 -7.11 -0.40 7.55
N TYR A 107 -8.35 0.03 7.74
CA TYR A 107 -8.79 1.37 7.32
C TYR A 107 -7.96 2.50 7.95
N GLU A 108 -7.71 2.43 9.26
CA GLU A 108 -6.90 3.42 9.97
C GLU A 108 -5.48 3.49 9.41
N THR A 109 -4.85 2.33 9.19
CA THR A 109 -3.49 2.25 8.65
C THR A 109 -3.38 2.88 7.26
N PHE A 110 -4.29 2.53 6.35
CA PHE A 110 -4.29 3.10 5.00
C PHE A 110 -4.58 4.60 5.03
N ARG A 111 -5.52 5.05 5.87
CA ARG A 111 -5.85 6.47 6.03
C ARG A 111 -4.65 7.26 6.58
N GLU A 112 -3.98 6.74 7.60
CA GLU A 112 -2.79 7.36 8.19
C GLU A 112 -1.64 7.46 7.19
N ALA A 113 -1.43 6.43 6.36
CA ALA A 113 -0.43 6.43 5.30
C ALA A 113 -0.70 7.55 4.28
N VAL A 114 -1.96 7.72 3.85
CA VAL A 114 -2.36 8.80 2.92
C VAL A 114 -2.13 10.17 3.55
N ILE A 115 -2.57 10.38 4.79
CA ILE A 115 -2.41 11.66 5.51
C ILE A 115 -0.93 11.98 5.70
N SER A 116 -0.12 10.99 6.09
CA SER A 116 1.32 11.14 6.27
C SER A 116 2.01 11.51 4.97
N GLY A 117 1.65 10.85 3.86
CA GLY A 117 2.13 11.19 2.52
C GLY A 117 1.83 12.63 2.12
N LEU A 118 0.60 13.09 2.35
CA LEU A 118 0.20 14.48 2.08
C LEU A 118 1.01 15.47 2.94
N SER A 119 1.23 15.17 4.21
CA SER A 119 2.03 16.01 5.11
C SER A 119 3.49 16.15 4.64
N ASN A 120 4.07 15.05 4.13
CA ASN A 120 5.44 15.02 3.61
C ASN A 120 5.55 15.81 2.31
N MET A 121 4.56 15.69 1.42
CA MET A 121 4.49 16.53 0.21
C MET A 121 4.40 18.02 0.54
N ASN A 122 3.58 18.41 1.52
CA ASN A 122 3.48 19.81 1.94
C ASN A 122 4.82 20.35 2.47
N ARG A 123 5.59 19.50 3.17
CA ARG A 123 6.95 19.86 3.61
C ARG A 123 7.91 20.02 2.45
N LEU A 124 7.88 19.12 1.46
CA LEU A 124 8.71 19.22 0.24
C LEU A 124 8.40 20.50 -0.53
N ASN A 125 7.12 20.79 -0.79
CA ASN A 125 6.71 22.03 -1.47
C ASN A 125 7.19 23.29 -0.74
N ARG A 126 7.21 23.27 0.60
CA ARG A 126 7.73 24.38 1.40
C ARG A 126 9.24 24.53 1.25
N LEU A 127 9.99 23.43 1.23
CA LEU A 127 11.43 23.44 1.01
C LEU A 127 11.77 23.98 -0.39
N ASP A 128 11.04 23.56 -1.42
CA ASP A 128 11.23 24.05 -2.78
C ASP A 128 11.02 25.56 -2.88
N LEU A 129 9.98 26.08 -2.22
CA LEU A 129 9.71 27.52 -2.17
C LEU A 129 10.84 28.29 -1.47
N ILE A 130 11.38 27.75 -0.37
CA ILE A 130 12.50 28.36 0.36
C ILE A 130 13.75 28.38 -0.52
N ILE A 131 14.11 27.24 -1.13
CA ILE A 131 15.28 27.13 -2.03
C ILE A 131 15.15 28.12 -3.19
N ALA A 132 13.97 28.24 -3.80
CA ALA A 132 13.72 29.20 -4.88
C ALA A 132 13.89 30.66 -4.41
N THR A 133 13.44 30.97 -3.20
CA THR A 133 13.56 32.30 -2.59
C THR A 133 15.03 32.63 -2.30
N GLU A 134 15.76 31.73 -1.64
CA GLU A 134 17.18 31.92 -1.33
C GLU A 134 18.05 32.03 -2.59
N THR A 135 17.78 31.20 -3.60
CA THR A 135 18.49 31.26 -4.90
C THR A 135 18.32 32.63 -5.56
N LYS A 136 17.12 33.22 -5.47
CA LYS A 136 16.83 34.56 -5.99
C LYS A 136 17.56 35.64 -5.19
N GLU A 137 17.58 35.53 -3.86
CA GLU A 137 18.31 36.46 -2.99
C GLU A 137 19.82 36.44 -3.28
N VAL A 138 20.43 35.25 -3.37
CA VAL A 138 21.85 35.10 -3.73
C VAL A 138 22.14 35.72 -5.10
N SER A 139 21.30 35.46 -6.10
CA SER A 139 21.45 36.07 -7.43
C SER A 139 21.35 37.60 -7.38
N ASN A 140 20.49 38.16 -6.52
CA ASN A 140 20.36 39.61 -6.38
C ASN A 140 21.60 40.21 -5.69
N CYS A 141 22.09 39.60 -4.62
CA CYS A 141 23.32 40.01 -3.93
C CYS A 141 24.52 40.02 -4.88
N ALA A 142 24.69 38.97 -5.70
CA ALA A 142 25.76 38.90 -6.69
C ALA A 142 25.70 40.04 -7.72
N ARG A 143 24.50 40.43 -8.18
CA ARG A 143 24.32 41.58 -9.09
C ARG A 143 24.67 42.90 -8.44
N THR A 144 24.34 43.08 -7.17
CA THR A 144 24.63 44.31 -6.41
C THR A 144 26.13 44.48 -6.16
N MET A 145 26.86 43.39 -5.89
CA MET A 145 28.31 43.44 -5.66
C MET A 145 29.14 43.67 -6.94
N ASN A 146 28.59 43.33 -8.11
CA ASN A 146 29.22 43.59 -9.42
C ASN A 146 28.95 45.00 -9.98
N LYS A 147 28.27 45.88 -9.21
CA LYS A 147 28.11 47.31 -9.51
C LYS A 147 29.07 48.14 -8.67
#